data_AF-A0AAE1AH75-F1
#
_entry.id   AF-A0AAE1AH75-F1
#
_cell.length_a   1.000
_cell.length_b   1.000
_cell.length_c   1.000
_cell.angle_alpha   90.00
_cell.angle_beta   90.00
_cell.angle_gamma   90.00
#
_symmetry.space_group_name_H-M   'P 1'
#
loop_
_entity.id
_entity.type
_entity.pdbx_description
1 polymer ?
#
loop_
_entity_poly.entity_id
_entity_poly.type
_entity_poly.pdbx_seq_one_letter_code
_entity_poly.pdbx_strand_id
1 'polypeptide(L)'
;MASLLQLDEDFFTCSLCLERLTESRTLSCLHTFCRACLVQHLTRTAKNWRFACPVCDMEVDGCTQGPGLESVDQWVDSFVYNTFIATVSKIKTARAAEKACDICRQERVLVEASAWCMECLEMLCEDCHRVHARSRASRDHKIISINDLQNENTEKLMRPLARPLTCSVHRGKPVTRGTYVQNADFFSPLFSLQ
;
A
#
# COMPACT_ATOMS: atom_id res chain seq x y z
N MET A 1 9.50 6.70 21.84
CA MET A 1 8.88 5.91 20.77
C MET A 1 8.16 6.89 19.88
N ALA A 2 8.70 7.21 18.69
CA ALA A 2 8.04 8.13 17.77
C ALA A 2 6.73 7.48 17.30
N SER A 3 5.63 8.22 17.41
CA SER A 3 4.34 7.76 16.91
C SER A 3 4.41 7.66 15.39
N LEU A 4 3.82 6.63 14.78
CA LEU A 4 3.77 6.46 13.32
C LEU A 4 3.05 7.62 12.60
N LEU A 5 2.39 8.50 13.36
CA LEU A 5 1.80 9.75 12.88
C LEU A 5 2.80 10.90 12.74
N GLN A 6 3.98 10.78 13.35
CA GLN A 6 5.08 11.77 13.27
C GLN A 6 5.99 11.53 12.06
N LEU A 7 5.62 10.63 11.15
CA LEU A 7 6.26 10.55 9.85
C LEU A 7 6.02 11.85 9.09
N ASP A 8 7.11 12.47 8.65
CA ASP A 8 7.09 13.70 7.85
C ASP A 8 6.13 13.57 6.67
N GLU A 9 5.46 14.67 6.32
CA GLU A 9 4.52 14.69 5.17
C GLU A 9 5.23 14.35 3.85
N ASP A 10 6.55 14.54 3.79
CA ASP A 10 7.39 14.15 2.66
C ASP A 10 7.30 12.64 2.35
N PHE A 11 7.11 11.78 3.36
CA PHE A 11 6.91 10.33 3.16
C PHE A 11 5.60 10.00 2.41
N PHE A 12 4.64 10.92 2.43
CA PHE A 12 3.34 10.76 1.79
C PHE A 12 3.20 11.60 0.53
N THR A 13 4.29 12.24 0.07
CA THR A 13 4.28 13.16 -1.06
C THR A 13 4.96 12.53 -2.27
N CYS A 14 4.31 12.64 -3.42
CA CYS A 14 4.83 12.15 -4.69
C CYS A 14 5.87 13.12 -5.25
N SER A 15 7.10 12.67 -5.52
CA SER A 15 8.15 13.55 -6.08
C SER A 15 7.90 14.00 -7.53
N LEU A 16 6.91 13.42 -8.23
CA LEU A 16 6.58 13.78 -9.61
C LEU A 16 5.50 14.88 -9.71
N CYS A 17 4.45 14.80 -8.89
CA CYS A 17 3.38 15.82 -8.88
C CYS A 17 3.44 16.77 -7.68
N LEU A 18 4.29 16.47 -6.68
CA LEU A 18 4.42 17.21 -5.41
C LEU A 18 3.12 17.25 -4.59
N GLU A 19 2.16 16.38 -4.92
CA GLU A 19 0.93 16.18 -4.18
C GLU A 19 0.99 14.88 -3.36
N ARG A 20 0.00 14.69 -2.49
CA ARG A 20 -0.14 13.47 -1.69
C ARG A 20 -0.26 12.22 -2.58
N LEU A 21 0.41 11.14 -2.18
CA LEU A 21 0.42 9.87 -2.89
C LEU A 21 -1.00 9.28 -3.04
N THR A 22 -1.39 9.00 -4.27
CA THR A 22 -2.64 8.33 -4.65
C THR A 22 -2.32 7.06 -5.43
N GLU A 23 -3.00 5.95 -5.07
CA GLU A 23 -2.74 4.63 -5.66
C GLU A 23 -1.23 4.28 -5.73
N SER A 24 -0.51 4.53 -4.64
CA SER A 24 0.96 4.56 -4.63
C SER A 24 1.61 3.28 -5.14
N ARG A 25 2.64 3.40 -5.98
CA ARG A 25 3.47 2.29 -6.48
C ARG A 25 4.91 2.50 -6.05
N THR A 26 5.52 1.45 -5.49
CA THR A 26 6.89 1.47 -5.00
C THR A 26 7.81 0.69 -5.94
N LEU A 27 8.88 1.34 -6.38
CA LEU A 27 9.90 0.76 -7.24
C LEU A 27 10.86 -0.14 -6.44
N SER A 28 11.70 -0.90 -7.14
CA SER A 28 12.75 -1.74 -6.52
C SER A 28 13.76 -0.94 -5.69
N CYS A 29 13.99 0.33 -6.05
CA CYS A 29 14.82 1.29 -5.31
C CYS A 29 14.11 1.92 -4.10
N LEU A 30 12.90 1.45 -3.76
CA LEU A 30 12.06 1.89 -2.64
C LEU A 30 11.48 3.31 -2.73
N HIS A 31 11.68 4.04 -3.84
CA HIS A 31 10.95 5.27 -4.10
C HIS A 31 9.51 4.99 -4.52
N THR A 32 8.59 5.81 -4.01
CA THR A 32 7.15 5.66 -4.19
C THR A 32 6.55 6.84 -4.93
N PHE A 33 5.65 6.57 -5.87
CA PHE A 33 4.98 7.58 -6.69
C PHE A 33 3.50 7.24 -6.88
N CYS A 34 2.68 8.20 -7.32
CA CYS A 34 1.31 7.91 -7.71
C CYS A 34 1.27 7.01 -8.95
N ARG A 35 0.29 6.09 -9.05
CA ARG A 35 0.09 5.24 -10.24
C ARG A 35 0.05 6.08 -11.51
N ALA A 36 -0.82 7.09 -11.55
CA ALA A 36 -1.00 7.95 -12.71
C ALA A 36 0.29 8.70 -13.11
N CYS A 37 1.07 9.17 -12.12
CA CYS A 37 2.34 9.85 -12.37
C CYS A 37 3.37 8.91 -13.00
N LEU A 38 3.46 7.66 -12.53
CA LEU A 38 4.36 6.68 -13.16
C LEU A 38 3.92 6.30 -14.56
N VAL A 39 2.62 6.07 -14.80
CA VAL A 39 2.12 5.78 -16.16
C VAL A 39 2.52 6.91 -17.11
N GLN A 40 2.30 8.16 -16.70
CA GLN A 40 2.67 9.31 -17.52
C GLN A 40 4.19 9.44 -17.73
N HIS A 41 4.98 9.18 -16.68
CA HIS A 41 6.44 9.24 -16.76
C HIS A 41 7.00 8.16 -17.69
N LEU A 42 6.65 6.88 -17.45
CA LEU A 42 7.13 5.73 -18.23
C LEU A 42 6.71 5.83 -19.70
N THR A 43 5.50 6.33 -19.98
CA THR A 43 5.04 6.55 -21.37
C THR A 43 5.96 7.50 -22.15
N ARG A 44 6.66 8.43 -21.46
CA ARG A 44 7.55 9.42 -22.08
C ARG A 44 9.01 9.00 -22.08
N THR A 45 9.48 8.33 -21.03
CA THR A 45 10.91 8.13 -20.77
C THR A 45 11.37 6.69 -20.96
N ALA A 46 10.47 5.71 -20.82
CA ALA A 46 10.87 4.31 -20.83
C ALA A 46 11.29 3.84 -22.23
N LYS A 47 12.34 3.02 -22.28
CA LYS A 47 12.82 2.37 -23.50
C LYS A 47 13.04 0.90 -23.21
N ASN A 48 12.51 0.02 -24.05
CA ASN A 48 12.63 -1.44 -23.91
C ASN A 48 12.26 -1.96 -22.52
N TRP A 49 11.18 -1.42 -21.91
CA TRP A 49 10.77 -1.74 -20.54
C TRP A 49 11.82 -1.42 -19.48
N ARG A 50 12.61 -0.36 -19.68
CA ARG A 50 13.61 0.14 -18.71
C ARG A 50 13.49 1.65 -18.57
N PHE A 51 13.67 2.16 -17.36
CA PHE A 51 13.74 3.59 -17.07
C PHE A 51 14.61 3.86 -15.84
N ALA A 52 15.12 5.08 -15.71
CA ALA A 52 15.84 5.52 -14.51
C ALA A 52 14.86 6.13 -13.49
N CYS A 53 15.01 5.79 -12.22
CA CYS A 53 14.20 6.38 -11.16
C CYS A 53 14.40 7.92 -11.12
N PRO A 54 13.33 8.73 -11.13
CA PRO A 54 13.43 10.19 -11.11
C PRO A 54 14.11 10.81 -9.88
N VAL A 55 14.34 10.02 -8.83
CA VAL A 55 14.87 10.49 -7.54
C VAL A 55 16.32 10.08 -7.32
N CYS A 56 16.70 8.87 -7.74
CA CYS A 56 18.04 8.32 -7.46
C CYS A 56 18.78 7.80 -8.69
N ASP A 57 18.23 7.97 -9.88
CA ASP A 57 18.77 7.52 -11.17
C ASP A 57 19.04 6.00 -11.27
N MET A 58 18.65 5.22 -10.26
CA MET A 58 18.75 3.77 -10.31
C MET A 58 17.86 3.22 -11.43
N GLU A 59 18.44 2.38 -12.26
CA GLU A 59 17.73 1.74 -13.36
C GLU A 59 16.70 0.73 -12.82
N VAL A 60 15.49 0.82 -13.35
CA VAL A 60 14.37 -0.06 -13.02
C VAL A 60 13.94 -0.77 -14.28
N ASP A 61 14.09 -2.07 -14.27
CA ASP A 61 13.69 -2.95 -15.35
C ASP A 61 12.27 -3.48 -15.10
N GLY A 62 11.47 -3.53 -16.16
CA GLY A 62 10.26 -4.32 -16.19
C GLY A 62 10.61 -5.80 -16.23
N CYS A 63 9.84 -6.62 -15.53
CA CYS A 63 10.00 -8.07 -15.59
C CYS A 63 9.84 -8.53 -17.05
N THR A 64 10.96 -8.80 -17.71
CA THR A 64 11.01 -9.32 -19.09
C THR A 64 10.85 -10.84 -19.16
N GLN A 65 10.70 -11.53 -18.01
CA GLN A 65 10.69 -12.99 -17.90
C GLN A 65 9.32 -13.61 -17.56
N GLY A 66 8.21 -12.88 -17.74
CA GLY A 66 6.84 -13.40 -17.60
C GLY A 66 6.05 -13.30 -18.90
N PRO A 67 4.78 -13.78 -18.96
CA PRO A 67 3.88 -13.47 -20.06
C PRO A 67 3.90 -11.95 -20.27
N GLY A 68 4.24 -11.53 -21.49
CA GLY A 68 4.80 -10.21 -21.78
C GLY A 68 3.95 -9.05 -21.25
N LEU A 69 4.61 -8.02 -20.74
CA LEU A 69 3.97 -6.73 -20.49
C LEU A 69 3.44 -6.19 -21.82
N GLU A 70 2.12 -6.00 -21.93
CA GLU A 70 1.48 -5.55 -23.17
C GLU A 70 1.28 -4.02 -23.19
N SER A 71 1.35 -3.37 -22.02
CA SER A 71 1.16 -1.93 -21.87
C SER A 71 1.92 -1.34 -20.68
N VAL A 72 2.15 -0.02 -20.72
CA VAL A 72 2.75 0.72 -19.61
C VAL A 72 1.89 0.63 -18.34
N ASP A 73 0.56 0.64 -18.46
CA ASP A 73 -0.35 0.45 -17.34
C ASP A 73 -0.13 -0.89 -16.62
N GLN A 74 -0.10 -2.00 -17.36
CA GLN A 74 0.19 -3.32 -16.78
C GLN A 74 1.56 -3.36 -16.11
N TRP A 75 2.56 -2.69 -16.69
CA TRP A 75 3.87 -2.59 -16.07
C TRP A 75 3.85 -1.78 -14.77
N VAL A 76 3.16 -0.64 -14.73
CA VAL A 76 3.00 0.14 -13.50
C VAL A 76 2.25 -0.64 -12.43
N ASP A 77 1.23 -1.41 -12.82
CA ASP A 77 0.46 -2.27 -11.92
C ASP A 77 1.25 -3.49 -11.43
N SER A 78 2.36 -3.84 -12.08
CA SER A 78 3.29 -4.86 -11.57
C SER A 78 4.13 -4.38 -10.39
N PHE A 79 4.28 -3.07 -10.18
CA PHE A 79 4.99 -2.52 -9.03
C PHE A 79 4.18 -2.67 -7.73
N VAL A 80 4.89 -2.72 -6.61
CA VAL A 80 4.28 -2.96 -5.30
C VAL A 80 3.35 -1.81 -4.92
N TYR A 81 2.06 -2.11 -4.76
CA TYR A 81 1.12 -1.21 -4.10
C TYR A 81 1.45 -1.11 -2.60
N ASN A 82 1.82 0.09 -2.15
CA ASN A 82 2.25 0.30 -0.77
C ASN A 82 1.04 0.46 0.16
N THR A 83 0.52 -0.66 0.67
CA THR A 83 -0.64 -0.68 1.57
C THR A 83 -0.37 0.09 2.86
N PHE A 84 0.86 0.15 3.35
CA PHE A 84 1.22 0.93 4.53
C PHE A 84 1.01 2.43 4.29
N ILE A 85 1.59 2.98 3.20
CA ILE A 85 1.41 4.38 2.83
C ILE A 85 -0.07 4.69 2.62
N ALA A 86 -0.80 3.85 1.88
CA ALA A 86 -2.22 4.05 1.63
C ALA A 86 -3.04 4.08 2.94
N THR A 87 -2.75 3.16 3.86
CA THR A 87 -3.43 3.06 5.16
C THR A 87 -3.15 4.29 6.02
N VAL A 88 -1.88 4.62 6.25
CA VAL A 88 -1.52 5.76 7.10
C VAL A 88 -2.04 7.05 6.49
N SER A 89 -1.98 7.17 5.16
CA SER A 89 -2.55 8.32 4.45
C SER A 89 -4.02 8.50 4.76
N LYS A 90 -4.82 7.43 4.70
CA LYS A 90 -6.25 7.47 4.99
C LYS A 90 -6.57 7.67 6.46
N ILE A 91 -5.78 7.11 7.38
CA ILE A 91 -5.93 7.39 8.82
C ILE A 91 -5.70 8.88 9.10
N LYS A 92 -4.66 9.49 8.52
CA LYS A 92 -4.41 10.93 8.63
C LYS A 92 -5.58 11.74 8.05
N THR A 93 -6.11 11.39 6.88
CA THR A 93 -7.28 12.06 6.27
C THR A 93 -8.54 11.94 7.13
N ALA A 94 -8.86 10.74 7.65
CA ALA A 94 -10.03 10.51 8.47
C ALA A 94 -9.94 11.17 9.86
N ARG A 95 -8.72 11.43 10.36
CA ARG A 95 -8.49 12.24 11.56
C ARG A 95 -8.60 13.74 11.29
N ALA A 96 -8.28 14.17 10.07
CA ALA A 96 -8.63 15.49 9.60
C ALA A 96 -10.16 15.63 9.43
N ALA A 97 -10.63 16.82 9.10
CA ALA A 97 -12.06 17.12 8.98
C ALA A 97 -12.71 16.56 7.71
N GLU A 98 -11.94 15.98 6.77
CA GLU A 98 -12.45 15.49 5.49
C GLU A 98 -12.89 14.02 5.56
N LYS A 99 -14.07 13.81 6.15
CA LYS A 99 -14.69 12.49 6.33
C LYS A 99 -15.70 12.20 5.23
N ALA A 100 -15.28 12.08 3.97
CA ALA A 100 -16.19 11.78 2.85
C ALA A 100 -16.27 10.28 2.53
N CYS A 101 -17.45 9.79 2.15
CA CYS A 101 -17.63 8.44 1.63
C CYS A 101 -16.95 8.29 0.27
N ASP A 102 -16.04 7.33 0.15
CA ASP A 102 -15.25 7.08 -1.06
C ASP A 102 -16.15 6.67 -2.23
N ILE A 103 -17.18 5.85 -1.98
CA ILE A 103 -18.12 5.37 -3.01
C ILE A 103 -19.02 6.51 -3.50
N CYS A 104 -19.63 7.28 -2.60
CA CYS A 104 -20.50 8.40 -2.99
C CYS A 104 -19.72 9.48 -3.75
N ARG A 105 -18.45 9.71 -3.38
CA ARG A 105 -17.58 10.67 -4.05
C ARG A 105 -17.31 10.31 -5.51
N GLN A 106 -17.25 9.02 -5.87
CA GLN A 106 -17.12 8.58 -7.27
C GLN A 106 -18.32 9.03 -8.12
N GLU A 107 -19.51 9.03 -7.52
CA GLU A 107 -20.75 9.56 -8.10
C GLU A 107 -20.88 11.09 -7.95
N ARG A 108 -19.82 11.78 -7.52
CA ARG A 108 -19.76 13.23 -7.27
C ARG A 108 -20.72 13.71 -6.19
N VAL A 109 -21.10 12.83 -5.25
CA VAL A 109 -21.94 13.17 -4.08
C VAL A 109 -21.09 13.16 -2.82
N LEU A 110 -21.12 14.25 -2.05
CA LEU A 110 -20.42 14.37 -0.77
C LEU A 110 -21.34 13.95 0.37
N VAL A 111 -21.11 12.73 0.87
CA VAL A 111 -21.80 12.19 2.06
C VAL A 111 -20.75 11.94 3.13
N GLU A 112 -21.05 12.30 4.38
CA GLU A 112 -20.14 12.03 5.49
C GLU A 112 -19.99 10.52 5.71
N ALA A 113 -18.75 10.07 5.85
CA ALA A 113 -18.43 8.70 6.18
C ALA A 113 -18.61 8.48 7.69
N SER A 114 -19.11 7.29 8.07
CA SER A 114 -19.26 6.87 9.46
C SER A 114 -18.38 5.67 9.83
N ALA A 115 -17.89 4.95 8.82
CA ALA A 115 -17.11 3.75 8.97
C ALA A 115 -15.92 3.69 8.01
N TRP A 116 -14.91 2.91 8.35
CA TRP A 116 -13.76 2.59 7.51
C TRP A 116 -13.57 1.08 7.43
N CYS A 117 -13.51 0.55 6.20
CA CYS A 117 -13.18 -0.85 5.94
C CYS A 117 -11.67 -1.00 5.81
N MET A 118 -11.06 -1.84 6.62
CA MET A 118 -9.59 -1.96 6.68
C MET A 118 -9.00 -2.76 5.51
N GLU A 119 -9.76 -3.66 4.92
CA GLU A 119 -9.33 -4.51 3.82
C GLU A 119 -9.42 -3.77 2.47
N CYS A 120 -10.55 -3.09 2.23
CA CYS A 120 -10.72 -2.23 1.06
C CYS A 120 -9.96 -0.90 1.20
N LEU A 121 -9.58 -0.57 2.43
CA LEU A 121 -9.08 0.74 2.83
C LEU A 121 -10.09 1.86 2.53
N GLU A 122 -11.40 1.64 2.45
CA GLU A 122 -12.38 2.66 2.01
C GLU A 122 -13.20 3.26 3.16
N MET A 123 -13.46 4.57 3.09
CA MET A 123 -14.40 5.28 3.98
C MET A 123 -15.83 5.16 3.44
N LEU A 124 -16.77 4.76 4.30
CA LEU A 124 -18.13 4.43 3.91
C LEU A 124 -19.12 5.25 4.75
N CYS A 125 -20.13 5.84 4.10
CA CYS A 125 -21.33 6.33 4.79
C CYS A 125 -22.19 5.15 5.27
N GLU A 126 -23.23 5.42 6.05
CA GLU A 126 -24.10 4.38 6.63
C GLU A 126 -24.73 3.47 5.56
N ASP A 127 -25.21 4.02 4.46
CA ASP A 127 -25.83 3.25 3.38
C ASP A 127 -24.82 2.37 2.64
N CYS A 128 -23.67 2.93 2.28
CA CYS A 128 -22.59 2.20 1.63
C CYS A 128 -22.05 1.08 2.53
N HIS A 129 -21.87 1.35 3.82
CA HIS A 129 -21.50 0.34 4.80
C HIS A 129 -22.53 -0.79 4.86
N ARG A 130 -23.83 -0.48 4.89
CA ARG A 130 -24.90 -1.49 4.94
C ARG A 130 -24.87 -2.41 3.72
N VAL A 131 -24.63 -1.86 2.53
CA VAL A 131 -24.49 -2.65 1.29
C VAL A 131 -23.22 -3.51 1.36
N HIS A 132 -22.11 -2.92 1.78
CA HIS A 132 -20.82 -3.58 1.91
C HIS A 132 -20.88 -4.80 2.83
N ALA A 133 -21.45 -4.63 4.03
CA ALA A 133 -21.59 -5.70 5.02
C ALA A 133 -22.52 -6.85 4.57
N ARG A 134 -23.37 -6.63 3.56
CA ARG A 134 -24.27 -7.66 2.99
C ARG A 134 -23.70 -8.33 1.74
N SER A 135 -22.73 -7.69 1.08
CA SER A 135 -22.11 -8.23 -0.13
C SER A 135 -21.27 -9.45 0.20
N ARG A 136 -21.42 -10.53 -0.58
CA ARG A 136 -20.59 -11.74 -0.42
C ARG A 136 -19.09 -11.44 -0.51
N ALA A 137 -18.71 -10.43 -1.29
CA ALA A 137 -17.32 -10.06 -1.50
C ALA A 137 -16.69 -9.35 -0.29
N SER A 138 -17.48 -8.76 0.60
CA SER A 138 -16.96 -7.89 1.66
C SER A 138 -17.64 -8.02 3.04
N ARG A 139 -18.60 -8.92 3.20
CA ARG A 139 -19.29 -9.19 4.48
C ARG A 139 -18.36 -9.61 5.62
N ASP A 140 -17.21 -10.20 5.30
CA ASP A 140 -16.24 -10.73 6.26
C ASP A 140 -15.08 -9.73 6.49
N HIS A 141 -15.15 -8.53 5.90
CA HIS A 141 -14.14 -7.48 6.10
C HIS A 141 -14.29 -6.83 7.48
N LYS A 142 -13.16 -6.48 8.09
CA LYS A 142 -13.12 -5.75 9.35
C LYS A 142 -13.38 -4.27 9.11
N ILE A 143 -14.44 -3.79 9.75
CA ILE A 143 -14.89 -2.41 9.68
C ILE A 143 -14.78 -1.79 11.07
N ILE A 144 -14.30 -0.55 11.12
CA ILE A 144 -14.23 0.24 12.36
C ILE A 144 -14.92 1.58 12.17
N SER A 145 -15.48 2.14 13.24
CA SER A 145 -16.09 3.47 13.17
C SER A 145 -15.02 4.54 13.01
N ILE A 146 -15.36 5.66 12.38
CA ILE A 146 -14.43 6.79 12.29
C ILE A 146 -14.11 7.36 13.67
N ASN A 147 -15.06 7.32 14.62
CA ASN A 147 -14.80 7.74 15.99
C ASN A 147 -13.73 6.86 16.65
N ASP A 148 -13.82 5.54 16.50
CA ASP A 148 -12.81 4.62 17.04
C ASP A 148 -11.45 4.82 16.36
N LEU A 149 -11.44 5.07 15.04
CA LEU A 149 -10.22 5.40 14.29
C LEU A 149 -9.49 6.64 14.84
N GLN A 150 -10.25 7.64 15.29
CA GLN A 150 -9.72 8.87 15.89
C GLN A 150 -9.15 8.60 17.29
N ASN A 151 -9.76 7.71 18.06
CA ASN A 151 -9.41 7.44 19.46
C ASN A 151 -8.37 6.31 19.64
N GLU A 152 -8.23 5.41 18.66
CA GLU A 152 -7.30 4.28 18.74
C GLU A 152 -5.85 4.67 18.39
N ASN A 153 -4.89 3.96 18.98
CA ASN A 153 -3.48 4.08 18.58
C ASN A 153 -3.30 3.51 17.17
N THR A 154 -2.73 4.30 16.26
CA THR A 154 -2.41 3.92 14.87
C THR A 154 -1.63 2.61 14.76
N GLU A 155 -0.74 2.31 15.72
CA GLU A 155 -0.04 1.02 15.76
C GLU A 155 -1.00 -0.17 15.90
N LYS A 156 -2.06 -0.04 16.71
CA LYS A 156 -3.06 -1.09 16.90
C LYS A 156 -3.91 -1.27 15.64
N LEU A 157 -4.19 -0.19 14.92
CA LEU A 157 -4.93 -0.19 13.67
C LEU A 157 -4.13 -0.85 12.53
N MET A 158 -2.81 -0.72 12.53
CA MET A 158 -1.94 -1.28 11.47
C MET A 158 -1.52 -2.74 11.70
N ARG A 159 -1.53 -3.24 12.94
CA ARG A 159 -1.17 -4.64 13.24
C ARG A 159 -1.95 -5.67 12.40
N PRO A 160 -3.27 -5.56 12.21
CA PRO A 160 -4.03 -6.49 11.36
C PRO A 160 -3.65 -6.44 9.87
N LEU A 161 -3.09 -5.32 9.40
CA LEU A 161 -2.72 -5.12 8.00
C LEU A 161 -1.31 -5.61 7.67
N ALA A 162 -0.49 -5.87 8.69
CA ALA A 162 0.80 -6.50 8.53
C ALA A 162 0.59 -7.97 8.14
N ARG A 163 0.61 -8.27 6.85
CA ARG A 163 0.59 -9.65 6.37
C ARG A 163 1.84 -10.35 6.91
N PRO A 164 1.72 -11.55 7.52
CA PRO A 164 2.89 -12.27 7.99
C PRO A 164 3.82 -12.51 6.80
N LEU A 165 5.06 -12.01 6.89
CA LEU A 165 6.08 -12.35 5.93
C LEU A 165 6.25 -13.87 6.00
N THR A 166 6.11 -14.55 4.86
CA THR A 166 6.35 -15.99 4.77
C THR A 166 7.72 -16.19 4.14
N CYS A 167 8.48 -17.13 4.70
CA CYS A 167 9.76 -17.51 4.12
C CYS A 167 9.50 -18.47 2.94
N SER A 168 10.09 -18.19 1.77
CA SER A 168 10.01 -19.07 0.59
C SER A 168 10.65 -20.44 0.84
N VAL A 169 11.60 -20.53 1.78
CA VAL A 169 12.25 -21.76 2.21
C VAL A 169 11.38 -22.54 3.21
N HIS A 170 10.66 -21.83 4.09
CA HIS A 170 9.83 -22.43 5.13
C HIS A 170 8.34 -22.18 4.85
N ARG A 171 7.78 -22.93 3.90
CA ARG A 171 6.39 -22.79 3.47
C ARG A 171 5.43 -22.84 4.66
N GLY A 172 4.59 -21.81 4.78
CA GLY A 172 3.50 -21.73 5.75
C GLY A 172 3.90 -21.29 7.15
N LYS A 173 5.19 -21.05 7.44
CA LYS A 173 5.62 -20.50 8.73
C LYS A 173 5.80 -18.98 8.63
N PRO A 174 5.17 -18.18 9.50
CA PRO A 174 5.40 -16.74 9.55
C PRO A 174 6.83 -16.48 10.04
N VAL A 175 7.50 -15.51 9.43
CA VAL A 175 8.78 -15.01 9.92
C VAL A 175 8.55 -14.34 11.27
N THR A 176 9.12 -14.91 12.32
CA THR A 176 9.11 -14.33 13.66
C THR A 176 10.26 -13.33 13.80
N ARG A 177 10.12 -12.39 14.73
CA ARG A 177 11.08 -11.29 14.92
C ARG A 177 12.38 -11.83 15.56
N GLY A 178 13.48 -11.84 14.78
CA GLY A 178 14.84 -12.24 15.18
C GLY A 178 15.31 -13.48 14.40
N THR A 179 16.51 -13.59 13.83
CA THR A 179 17.82 -12.93 13.99
C THR A 179 18.39 -12.56 12.62
N TYR A 180 19.11 -11.43 12.51
CA TYR A 180 19.88 -11.11 11.30
C TYR A 180 20.92 -12.22 11.10
N VAL A 181 20.84 -12.97 10.00
CA VAL A 181 21.91 -13.90 9.62
C VAL A 181 23.01 -13.05 9.02
N GLN A 182 24.03 -12.73 9.81
CA GLN A 182 25.29 -12.22 9.27
C GLN A 182 25.90 -13.34 8.44
N ASN A 183 26.06 -13.08 7.13
CA ASN A 183 26.71 -13.89 6.08
C ASN A 183 25.74 -14.43 5.03
N ALA A 184 25.48 -13.60 4.02
CA ALA A 184 24.93 -14.05 2.75
C ALA A 184 26.08 -14.42 1.81
N ASP A 185 26.67 -15.60 2.02
CA ASP A 185 27.48 -16.28 1.00
C ASP A 185 27.03 -17.76 0.94
N PHE A 186 26.22 -18.04 -0.08
CA PHE A 186 25.99 -19.30 -0.79
C PHE A 186 26.22 -20.69 -0.12
N PHE A 187 25.20 -21.55 -0.33
CA PHE A 187 25.16 -23.03 -0.37
C PHE A 187 25.00 -23.89 0.91
N SER A 188 23.85 -24.58 0.94
CA SER A 188 23.59 -25.96 1.44
C SER A 188 23.41 -26.22 2.96
N PRO A 189 22.67 -27.30 3.31
CA PRO A 189 21.83 -27.34 4.51
C PRO A 189 22.60 -27.82 5.73
N LEU A 190 22.43 -27.14 6.86
CA LEU A 190 22.78 -27.70 8.16
C LEU A 190 21.58 -27.61 9.09
N PHE A 191 21.14 -28.81 9.45
CA PHE A 191 20.23 -29.13 10.53
C PHE A 191 20.61 -28.39 11.82
N SER A 192 19.60 -27.97 12.58
CA SER A 192 19.54 -28.23 14.02
C SER A 192 18.08 -28.23 14.44
N LEU A 193 17.56 -29.42 14.74
CA LEU A 193 16.30 -29.65 15.42
C LEU A 193 16.43 -29.18 16.86
N GLN A 194 15.49 -28.35 17.31
CA GLN A 194 14.83 -28.46 18.61
C GLN A 194 13.42 -27.87 18.51
#